data_AF-A0A2V4DZ55-F1
#
_entry.id   AF-A0A2V4DZ55-F1
#
_cell.length_a   1.000
_cell.length_b   1.000
_cell.length_c   1.000
_cell.angle_alpha   90.00
_cell.angle_beta   90.00
_cell.angle_gamma   90.00
#
_symmetry.space_group_name_H-M   'P 1'
#
loop_
_entity.id
_entity.type
_entity.pdbx_description
1 polymer ?
#
loop_
_entity_poly.entity_id
_entity_poly.type
_entity_poly.pdbx_seq_one_letter_code
_entity_poly.pdbx_strand_id
1 'polypeptide(L)' 'MKKIYYLYHVRYEDTDDEDVKVIGIYSSRKQVKLAIERMKKKRDLSIFPTIFRLFKMLLIEKDG' A
#
# COMPACT_ATOMS: atom_id res chain seq x y z
N MET A 1 8.77 16.23 -11.96
CA MET A 1 7.77 15.14 -11.82
C MET A 1 8.33 14.03 -10.92
N LYS A 2 7.76 13.83 -9.73
CA LYS A 2 8.18 12.76 -8.80
C LYS A 2 7.18 11.60 -8.87
N LYS A 3 7.69 10.36 -8.93
CA LYS A 3 6.85 9.14 -8.87
C LYS A 3 6.62 8.80 -7.39
N ILE A 4 5.34 8.67 -7.02
CA ILE A 4 4.93 8.29 -5.67
C ILE A 4 4.14 6.99 -5.74
N TYR A 5 4.35 6.14 -4.74
CA TYR A 5 3.73 4.85 -4.62
C TYR A 5 2.98 4.77 -3.29
N TYR A 6 1.66 4.65 -3.36
CA TYR A 6 0.80 4.41 -2.22
C TYR A 6 0.61 2.90 -2.07
N LEU A 7 1.02 2.39 -0.90
CA LEU A 7 0.76 1.01 -0.51
C LEU A 7 -0.34 1.01 0.54
N TYR A 8 -1.40 0.25 0.26
CA TYR A 8 -2.47 0.04 1.21
C TYR A 8 -2.87 -1.43 1.24
N HIS A 9 -3.43 -1.81 2.38
CA HIS A 9 -4.00 -3.10 2.66
C HIS A 9 -5.51 -2.99 2.53
N VAL A 10 -6.13 -3.94 1.85
CA VAL A 10 -7.59 -4.10 1.84
C VAL A 10 -7.91 -5.37 2.62
N ARG A 11 -8.64 -5.23 3.72
CA ARG A 11 -9.22 -6.37 4.43
C ARG A 11 -10.62 -6.59 3.87
N TYR A 12 -10.84 -7.78 3.32
CA TYR A 12 -12.17 -8.20 2.90
C TYR A 12 -12.93 -8.69 4.13
N GLU A 13 -14.07 -8.07 4.44
CA GLU A 13 -14.89 -8.41 5.62
C GLU A 13 -16.18 -9.17 5.26
N ASP A 14 -16.21 -9.85 4.11
CA ASP A 14 -17.40 -10.57 3.59
C ASP A 14 -18.67 -9.69 3.47
N THR A 15 -18.47 -8.37 3.40
CA THR A 15 -19.50 -7.36 3.14
C THR A 15 -19.05 -6.47 1.98
N ASP A 16 -19.96 -5.64 1.44
CA ASP A 16 -19.63 -4.69 0.35
C ASP A 16 -18.64 -3.59 0.79
N ASP A 17 -18.34 -3.50 2.09
CA ASP A 17 -17.41 -2.53 2.65
C ASP A 17 -15.96 -3.08 2.64
N GLU A 18 -15.05 -2.32 2.02
CA GLU A 18 -13.62 -2.58 2.06
C GLU A 18 -12.98 -1.83 3.24
N ASP A 19 -12.42 -2.55 4.23
CA ASP A 19 -11.58 -1.91 5.26
C ASP A 19 -10.17 -1.67 4.68
N VAL A 20 -9.94 -0.42 4.29
CA VAL A 20 -8.70 0.04 3.65
C VAL A 20 -7.77 0.69 4.66
N LYS A 21 -6.60 0.07 4.89
CA LYS A 21 -5.55 0.60 5.75
C LYS A 21 -4.32 1.02 4.95
N VAL A 22 -3.98 2.30 5.00
CA VAL A 22 -2.74 2.81 4.40
C VAL A 22 -1.53 2.25 5.15
N ILE A 23 -0.59 1.66 4.41
CA ILE A 23 0.67 1.13 4.94
C ILE A 23 1.77 2.19 4.84
N GLY A 24 1.81 2.92 3.73
CA GLY A 24 2.78 3.99 3.54
C GLY A 24 2.86 4.56 2.13
N ILE A 25 3.63 5.64 2.03
CA ILE A 25 3.92 6.37 0.80
C ILE A 25 5.41 6.24 0.51
N TYR A 26 5.76 5.85 -0.72
CA TYR A 26 7.14 5.57 -1.11
C TYR A 26 7.52 6.30 -2.38
N SER A 27 8.82 6.59 -2.54
CA SER A 27 9.37 7.20 -3.75
C SER A 27 9.88 6.17 -4.77
N SER A 28 9.88 4.88 -4.42
CA SER A 28 10.33 3.81 -5.32
C SER A 28 9.59 2.48 -5.14
N ARG A 29 9.46 1.72 -6.25
CA ARG A 29 8.95 0.33 -6.22
C ARG A 29 9.78 -0.59 -5.32
N LYS A 30 11.10 -0.35 -5.19
CA LYS A 30 11.97 -1.15 -4.33
C LYS A 30 11.57 -1.02 -2.86
N GLN A 31 11.28 0.20 -2.40
CA GLN A 31 10.78 0.45 -1.04
C GLN A 31 9.43 -0.23 -0.79
N VAL A 32 8.52 -0.17 -1.76
CA VAL A 32 7.22 -0.87 -1.69
C VAL A 32 7.40 -2.37 -1.50
N LYS A 33 8.26 -3.02 -2.31
CA LYS A 33 8.53 -4.46 -2.20
C LYS A 33 9.09 -4.82 -0.82
N LEU A 34 10.05 -4.04 -0.32
CA LEU A 34 10.62 -4.25 1.03
C LEU A 34 9.56 -4.06 2.12
N ALA A 35 8.65 -3.10 1.97
CA ALA A 35 7.53 -2.90 2.90
C ALA A 35 6.58 -4.10 2.90
N ILE A 36 6.20 -4.63 1.73
CA ILE A 36 5.37 -5.84 1.62
C ILE A 36 6.02 -7.03 2.34
N GLU A 37 7.31 -7.28 2.10
CA GLU A 37 8.03 -8.40 2.75
C GLU A 37 8.12 -8.22 4.28
N ARG A 38 8.26 -7.00 4.78
CA ARG A 38 8.19 -6.71 6.22
C ARG A 38 6.79 -6.97 6.78
N MET A 39 5.75 -6.62 6.03
CA MET A 39 4.36 -6.80 6.45
C MET A 39 3.96 -8.28 6.47
N LYS A 40 4.41 -9.09 5.49
CA LYS A 40 4.20 -10.56 5.51
C LYS A 40 4.75 -11.26 6.76
N LYS A 41 5.77 -10.69 7.40
CA LYS A 41 6.36 -11.24 8.63
C LYS A 41 5.56 -10.90 9.90
N LYS A 42 4.57 -10.01 9.82
CA LYS A 42 3.70 -9.66 10.96
C LYS A 42 2.55 -10.67 11.05
N ARG A 43 2.44 -11.28 12.23
CA ARG A 43 1.47 -12.35 12.54
C ARG A 43 0.01 -11.91 12.38
N ASP A 44 -0.28 -10.64 12.61
CA ASP A 44 -1.65 -10.11 12.55
C ASP A 44 -2.22 -10.02 11.11
N LEU A 45 -1.38 -10.16 10.09
CA LEU A 45 -1.78 -10.11 8.68
C LEU A 45 -2.00 -11.50 8.07
N SER A 46 -1.79 -12.58 8.81
CA SER A 46 -2.02 -13.95 8.34
C SER A 46 -3.45 -14.45 8.54
N ILE A 47 -4.35 -13.61 9.08
CA ILE A 47 -5.66 -14.01 9.59
C ILE A 47 -6.78 -13.78 8.54
N PHE A 48 -6.52 -13.00 7.49
CA PHE A 48 -7.49 -12.68 6.43
C PHE A 48 -6.87 -12.83 5.03
N PRO A 49 -7.68 -12.95 3.96
CA PRO A 49 -7.20 -12.84 2.59
C PRO A 49 -6.67 -11.41 2.35
N THR A 50 -5.39 -11.22 2.67
CA THR A 50 -4.67 -9.96 2.66
C THR A 50 -4.30 -9.58 1.23
N ILE A 51 -4.99 -8.60 0.65
CA ILE A 51 -4.65 -8.06 -0.67
C ILE A 51 -3.86 -6.76 -0.49
N PHE A 52 -2.56 -6.78 -0.82
CA PHE A 52 -1.76 -5.56 -0.95
C PHE A 52 -2.03 -4.92 -2.31
N ARG A 53 -2.51 -3.68 -2.31
CA ARG A 53 -2.70 -2.91 -3.55
C ARG A 53 -1.69 -1.78 -3.64
N LEU A 54 -1.19 -1.56 -4.86
CA LEU A 54 -0.20 -0.54 -5.17
C LEU A 54 -0.82 0.48 -6.12
N PHE A 55 -1.01 1.71 -5.63
CA PHE A 55 -1.41 2.83 -6.49
C PHE A 55 -0.20 3.71 -6.80
N LYS A 56 0.04 3.96 -8.09
CA LYS A 56 1.15 4.79 -8.57
C LYS A 56 0.59 6.15 -8.98
N MET A 57 1.10 7.20 -8.36
CA MET A 57 0.73 8.58 -8.67
C MET A 57 1.95 9.35 -9.18
N LEU A 58 1.71 10.29 -10.10
CA LEU A 58 2.71 11.27 -10.54
C LEU A 58 2.45 12.58 -9.79
N LEU A 59 3.41 13.01 -8.98
CA LEU A 59 3.37 14.33 -8.37
C LEU A 59 4.04 15.33 -9.32
N ILE A 60 3.27 16.32 -9.76
CA ILE A 60 3.75 17.48 -10.50
C ILE A 60 3.84 18.61 -9.47
N GLU A 61 5.05 18.93 -9.03
CA GLU A 61 5.29 20.21 -8.34
C GLU A 61 5.08 21.28 -9.42
N LYS A 62 4.07 22.13 -9.26
CA LYS A 62 4.00 23.38 -10.03
C LYS A 62 4.94 24.35 -9.31
N ASP A 63 6.06 24.65 -9.96
CA ASP A 63 6.89 25.78 -9.56
C ASP A 63 6.04 27.05 -9.74
N GLY A 64 5.91 27.83 -8.67
CA GLY A 64 5.25 29.14 -8.68
C GLY A 64 6.15 30.20 -9.28
#